data_AF-A0A7S0Q3X8-F1
#
_entry.id   AF-A0A7S0Q3X8-F1
#
_cell.length_a   1.000
_cell.length_b   1.000
_cell.length_c   1.000
_cell.angle_alpha   90.00
_cell.angle_beta   90.00
_cell.angle_gamma   90.00
#
_symmetry.space_group_name_H-M   'P 1'
#
loop_
_entity.id
_entity.type
_entity.pdbx_description
1 polymer ?
#
loop_
_entity_poly.entity_id
_entity_poly.type
_entity_poly.pdbx_seq_one_letter_code
_entity_poly.pdbx_strand_id
1 'polypeptide(L)'
;GFAVAEIQVTPMQDASTGAFKPQENSYLNGSGGPAPALLKAFLDAAQSLVPSTPAIAPPRVLYLQGQRWGSALPAPIGVGSRGAIGHGASTVRVQDVAYESATPPLVFKRVGRPTHVVAECDASSRDEDQDHLGDDELGLYYAGDFCSRRAPGFEAAALSGMEVAERVRKLISRPPDISAA
;
A
#
# COMPACT_ATOMS: atom_id res chain seq x y z
N GLY A 1 15.46 1.97 1.65
CA GLY A 1 14.04 2.34 1.92
C GLY A 1 13.65 1.98 3.35
N PHE A 2 12.62 2.63 3.91
CA PHE A 2 12.14 2.43 5.30
C PHE A 2 11.93 0.96 5.65
N ALA A 3 11.21 0.20 4.80
CA ALA A 3 10.95 -1.22 5.03
C ALA A 3 12.25 -2.06 5.15
N VAL A 4 13.26 -1.81 4.31
CA VAL A 4 14.54 -2.52 4.36
C VAL A 4 15.29 -2.24 5.66
N ALA A 5 15.29 -0.97 6.13
CA ALA A 5 15.88 -0.61 7.41
C ALA A 5 15.16 -1.33 8.57
N GLU A 6 13.82 -1.38 8.55
CA GLU A 6 13.04 -2.09 9.56
C GLU A 6 13.29 -3.61 9.56
N ILE A 7 13.50 -4.25 8.39
CA ILE A 7 13.87 -5.69 8.35
C ILE A 7 15.23 -5.93 9.03
N GLN A 8 16.18 -5.00 8.89
CA GLN A 8 17.50 -5.12 9.52
C GLN A 8 17.44 -4.97 11.05
N VAL A 9 16.56 -4.11 11.56
CA VAL A 9 16.40 -3.88 13.01
C VAL A 9 15.66 -5.04 13.69
N THR A 10 14.61 -5.56 13.07
CA THR A 10 13.82 -6.67 13.62
C THR A 10 13.68 -7.79 12.58
N PRO A 11 14.57 -8.80 12.62
CA PRO A 11 14.58 -9.91 11.68
C PRO A 11 13.24 -10.66 11.68
N MET A 12 12.69 -10.87 10.48
CA MET A 12 11.38 -11.52 10.30
C MET A 12 11.43 -13.04 10.34
N GLN A 13 12.62 -13.61 10.22
CA GLN A 13 12.82 -15.04 10.23
C GLN A 13 13.61 -15.43 11.47
N ASP A 14 13.24 -16.58 12.00
CA ASP A 14 14.07 -17.26 12.95
C ASP A 14 15.39 -17.68 12.29
N ALA A 15 16.51 -17.32 12.92
CA ALA A 15 17.83 -17.57 12.35
C ALA A 15 18.18 -19.07 12.27
N SER A 16 17.54 -19.91 13.09
CA SER A 16 17.82 -21.34 13.14
C SER A 16 16.93 -22.16 12.22
N THR A 17 15.67 -21.75 12.06
CA THR A 17 14.67 -22.50 11.28
C THR A 17 14.29 -21.85 9.95
N GLY A 18 14.62 -20.57 9.75
CA GLY A 18 14.14 -19.77 8.62
C GLY A 18 12.63 -19.46 8.66
N ALA A 19 11.92 -19.93 9.69
CA ALA A 19 10.48 -19.72 9.83
C ALA A 19 10.16 -18.25 10.13
N PHE A 20 9.03 -17.76 9.61
CA PHE A 20 8.58 -16.40 9.91
C PHE A 20 8.19 -16.25 11.38
N LYS A 21 8.71 -15.21 12.03
CA LYS A 21 8.34 -14.79 13.38
C LYS A 21 7.14 -13.84 13.31
N PRO A 22 6.01 -14.17 13.96
CA PRO A 22 4.95 -13.19 14.19
C PRO A 22 5.55 -11.98 14.88
N GLN A 23 5.22 -10.78 14.38
CA GLN A 23 5.69 -9.57 15.03
C GLN A 23 4.75 -9.20 16.17
N GLU A 24 5.35 -8.81 17.29
CA GLU A 24 4.57 -8.41 18.45
C GLU A 24 3.84 -7.10 18.19
N ASN A 25 2.64 -7.00 18.72
CA ASN A 25 1.84 -5.78 18.64
C ASN A 25 2.57 -4.56 19.24
N SER A 26 3.37 -4.78 20.28
CA SER A 26 4.23 -3.79 20.94
C SER A 26 5.22 -3.14 19.97
N TYR A 27 5.85 -3.92 19.10
CA TYR A 27 6.76 -3.42 18.08
C TYR A 27 5.99 -2.63 17.01
N LEU A 28 4.93 -3.20 16.45
CA LEU A 28 4.18 -2.61 15.32
C LEU A 28 3.50 -1.28 15.69
N ASN A 29 2.91 -1.23 16.88
CA ASN A 29 1.99 -0.17 17.31
C ASN A 29 2.52 0.68 18.47
N GLY A 30 3.70 0.35 19.01
CA GLY A 30 4.35 1.16 20.05
C GLY A 30 4.72 2.56 19.55
N SER A 31 4.96 3.50 20.46
CA SER A 31 5.23 4.92 20.13
C SER A 31 6.44 5.15 19.21
N GLY A 32 7.40 4.23 19.19
CA GLY A 32 8.54 4.21 18.25
C GLY A 32 8.42 3.16 17.14
N GLY A 33 7.26 2.54 17.00
CA GLY A 33 6.99 1.47 16.03
C GLY A 33 6.78 2.00 14.61
N PRO A 34 6.75 1.09 13.63
CA PRO A 34 6.60 1.45 12.23
C PRO A 34 5.24 2.10 11.92
N ALA A 35 4.14 1.70 12.59
CA ALA A 35 2.83 2.26 12.26
C ALA A 35 2.71 3.76 12.60
N PRO A 36 3.09 4.22 13.82
CA PRO A 36 3.12 5.66 14.09
C PRO A 36 4.09 6.44 13.21
N ALA A 37 5.27 5.86 12.90
CA ALA A 37 6.25 6.51 12.04
C ALA A 37 5.72 6.72 10.61
N LEU A 38 5.07 5.71 10.04
CA LEU A 38 4.46 5.78 8.71
C LEU A 38 3.26 6.73 8.67
N LEU A 39 2.39 6.70 9.70
CA LEU A 39 1.29 7.65 9.82
C LEU A 39 1.81 9.09 9.85
N LYS A 40 2.86 9.36 10.64
CA LYS A 40 3.48 10.69 10.71
C LYS A 40 4.01 11.11 9.34
N ALA A 41 4.77 10.26 8.68
CA ALA A 41 5.31 10.55 7.35
C ALA A 41 4.21 10.82 6.31
N PHE A 42 3.11 10.08 6.36
CA PHE A 42 1.94 10.31 5.52
C PHE A 42 1.29 11.67 5.80
N LEU A 43 1.04 12.00 7.07
CA LEU A 43 0.45 13.29 7.46
C LEU A 43 1.34 14.46 7.03
N ASP A 44 2.65 14.36 7.24
CA ASP A 44 3.63 15.37 6.82
C ASP A 44 3.59 15.57 5.30
N ALA A 45 3.56 14.47 4.53
CA ALA A 45 3.49 14.52 3.07
C ALA A 45 2.14 15.08 2.57
N ALA A 46 1.03 14.63 3.16
CA ALA A 46 -0.31 15.10 2.80
C ALA A 46 -0.50 16.59 3.08
N GLN A 47 0.03 17.09 4.20
CA GLN A 47 -0.07 18.50 4.55
C GLN A 47 0.63 19.42 3.54
N SER A 48 1.68 18.95 2.87
CA SER A 48 2.34 19.70 1.79
C SER A 48 1.48 19.86 0.52
N LEU A 49 0.44 19.03 0.37
CA LEU A 49 -0.44 19.00 -0.79
C LEU A 49 -1.76 19.76 -0.57
N VAL A 50 -2.11 20.07 0.68
CA VAL A 50 -3.34 20.81 1.01
C VAL A 50 -3.08 22.32 0.89
N PRO A 51 -3.88 23.05 0.10
CA PRO A 51 -3.76 24.51 -0.01
C PRO A 51 -3.84 25.16 1.37
N SER A 52 -2.91 26.09 1.63
CA SER A 52 -2.66 26.62 2.98
C SER A 52 -3.78 27.50 3.57
N THR A 53 -4.98 27.53 2.98
CA THR A 53 -6.04 28.43 3.45
C THR A 53 -7.46 27.93 3.15
N PRO A 54 -8.32 27.78 4.18
CA PRO A 54 -7.97 27.75 5.61
C PRO A 54 -7.14 26.50 5.95
N ALA A 55 -6.25 26.60 6.93
CA ALA A 55 -5.45 25.46 7.38
C ALA A 55 -6.38 24.39 7.96
N ILE A 56 -6.56 23.29 7.21
CA ILE A 56 -7.31 22.13 7.67
C ILE A 56 -6.44 21.39 8.68
N ALA A 57 -6.92 21.23 9.91
CA ALA A 57 -6.25 20.41 10.91
C ALA A 57 -6.20 18.95 10.41
N PRO A 58 -5.08 18.23 10.61
CA PRO A 58 -5.02 16.83 10.23
C PRO A 58 -6.12 16.05 10.97
N PRO A 59 -6.72 15.04 10.30
CA PRO A 59 -7.81 14.29 10.89
C PRO A 59 -7.36 13.59 12.17
N ARG A 60 -8.24 13.55 13.17
CA ARG A 60 -7.99 12.79 14.40
C ARG A 60 -8.01 11.29 14.07
N VAL A 61 -6.89 10.63 14.27
CA VAL A 61 -6.80 9.16 14.12
C VAL A 61 -7.43 8.50 15.35
N LEU A 62 -8.55 7.81 15.13
CA LEU A 62 -9.29 7.11 16.19
C LEU A 62 -8.72 5.71 16.47
N TYR A 63 -8.13 5.10 15.45
CA TYR A 63 -7.54 3.77 15.52
C TYR A 63 -6.34 3.70 14.58
N LEU A 64 -5.24 3.12 15.06
CA LEU A 64 -4.07 2.82 14.27
C LEU A 64 -3.64 1.39 14.58
N GLN A 65 -3.51 0.60 13.52
CA GLN A 65 -2.95 -0.74 13.61
C GLN A 65 -1.98 -0.91 12.45
N GLY A 66 -0.74 -1.20 12.81
CA GLY A 66 0.28 -1.69 11.91
C GLY A 66 0.06 -3.15 11.67
N GLN A 67 -0.05 -3.51 10.40
CA GLN A 67 0.20 -4.85 9.93
C GLN A 67 1.45 -4.79 9.05
N ARG A 68 2.42 -5.69 9.28
CA ARG A 68 3.53 -5.79 8.34
C ARG A 68 3.07 -6.57 7.12
N TRP A 69 3.03 -5.90 5.98
CA TRP A 69 3.12 -6.57 4.69
C TRP A 69 4.60 -6.70 4.34
N GLY A 70 5.01 -7.81 3.73
CA GLY A 70 6.35 -7.99 3.17
C GLY A 70 6.60 -7.04 1.98
N SER A 71 6.48 -5.73 2.21
CA SER A 71 6.41 -4.67 1.21
C SER A 71 7.77 -4.25 0.67
N ALA A 72 8.86 -4.77 1.23
CA ALA A 72 10.10 -4.80 0.48
C ALA A 72 9.87 -5.82 -0.64
N LEU A 73 9.53 -5.35 -1.84
CA LEU A 73 9.51 -6.22 -3.00
C LEU A 73 10.96 -6.66 -3.27
N PRO A 74 11.24 -7.95 -3.44
CA PRO A 74 12.55 -8.40 -3.91
C PRO A 74 12.92 -7.64 -5.18
N ALA A 75 14.20 -7.31 -5.32
CA ALA A 75 14.70 -6.67 -6.52
C ALA A 75 14.39 -7.57 -7.72
N PRO A 76 13.69 -7.06 -8.75
CA PRO A 76 13.25 -7.89 -9.87
C PRO A 76 14.45 -8.46 -10.61
N ILE A 77 14.40 -9.77 -10.87
CA ILE A 77 15.43 -10.50 -11.65
C ILE A 77 15.40 -9.97 -13.10
N GLY A 78 16.58 -9.81 -13.70
CA GLY A 78 16.72 -9.43 -15.11
C GLY A 78 16.37 -7.97 -15.44
N VAL A 79 16.11 -7.12 -14.44
CA VAL A 79 15.95 -5.67 -14.64
C VAL A 79 17.31 -4.99 -14.50
N GLY A 80 17.74 -4.27 -15.54
CA GLY A 80 19.06 -3.64 -15.58
C GLY A 80 20.20 -4.67 -15.65
N SER A 81 21.34 -4.38 -15.01
CA SER A 81 22.51 -5.28 -14.95
C SER A 81 22.44 -6.32 -13.83
N ARG A 82 21.22 -6.73 -13.42
CA ARG A 82 21.01 -7.59 -12.25
C ARG A 82 21.12 -9.08 -12.59
N GLY A 83 21.72 -9.84 -11.68
CA GLY A 83 21.92 -11.28 -11.82
C GLY A 83 20.66 -12.12 -11.58
N ALA A 84 20.83 -13.45 -11.68
CA ALA A 84 19.75 -14.45 -11.54
C ALA A 84 19.03 -14.44 -10.18
N ILE A 85 19.63 -13.83 -9.16
CA ILE A 85 19.08 -13.69 -7.80
C ILE A 85 18.64 -12.25 -7.49
N GLY A 86 18.50 -11.40 -8.51
CA GLY A 86 18.07 -9.99 -8.37
C GLY A 86 19.17 -9.03 -7.87
N HIS A 87 20.38 -9.52 -7.57
CA HIS A 87 21.50 -8.69 -7.10
C HIS A 87 21.99 -7.69 -8.16
N GLY A 88 22.22 -6.45 -7.74
CA GLY A 88 22.87 -5.38 -8.50
C GLY A 88 23.46 -4.30 -7.60
N ALA A 89 24.10 -3.29 -8.18
CA ALA A 89 24.77 -2.21 -7.44
C ALA A 89 23.82 -1.38 -6.55
N SER A 90 22.53 -1.35 -6.87
CA SER A 90 21.49 -0.64 -6.13
C SER A 90 20.69 -1.52 -5.15
N THR A 91 21.14 -2.76 -4.91
CA THR A 91 20.41 -3.71 -4.04
C THR A 91 21.10 -3.91 -2.70
N VAL A 92 20.32 -4.17 -1.65
CA VAL A 92 20.79 -4.59 -0.33
C VAL A 92 20.30 -6.00 -0.07
N ARG A 93 21.19 -6.85 0.42
CA ARG A 93 20.86 -8.23 0.79
C ARG A 93 20.32 -8.28 2.21
N VAL A 94 19.13 -8.85 2.39
CA VAL A 94 18.55 -9.10 3.70
C VAL A 94 18.01 -10.51 3.73
N GLN A 95 18.57 -11.36 4.60
CA GLN A 95 18.20 -12.77 4.72
C GLN A 95 18.22 -13.50 3.36
N ASP A 96 19.35 -13.39 2.65
CA ASP A 96 19.60 -13.94 1.30
C ASP A 96 18.72 -13.43 0.15
N VAL A 97 17.71 -12.62 0.43
CA VAL A 97 16.88 -11.95 -0.58
C VAL A 97 17.50 -10.60 -0.93
N ALA A 98 17.65 -10.32 -2.22
CA ALA A 98 18.03 -9.00 -2.71
C ALA A 98 16.82 -8.08 -2.67
N TYR A 99 16.92 -6.97 -1.95
CA TYR A 99 15.93 -5.90 -1.97
C TYR A 99 16.49 -4.67 -2.64
N GLU A 100 15.62 -3.89 -3.27
CA GLU A 100 16.04 -2.60 -3.80
C GLU A 100 16.36 -1.63 -2.65
N SER A 101 17.57 -1.05 -2.65
CA SER A 101 17.95 -0.08 -1.63
C SER A 101 17.53 1.35 -2.00
N ALA A 102 17.45 1.64 -3.30
CA ALA A 102 17.02 2.92 -3.88
C ALA A 102 15.65 2.79 -4.56
N THR A 103 14.68 3.63 -4.25
CA THR A 103 13.35 3.60 -4.89
C THR A 103 13.50 3.59 -6.43
N PRO A 104 13.22 2.47 -7.13
CA PRO A 104 13.28 2.48 -8.58
C PRO A 104 12.11 3.36 -9.07
N PRO A 105 12.21 3.98 -10.25
CA PRO A 105 11.04 4.63 -10.83
C PRO A 105 9.89 3.61 -10.86
N LEU A 106 8.78 3.96 -10.20
CA LEU A 106 7.64 3.08 -9.89
C LEU A 106 6.91 2.56 -11.14
N VAL A 107 7.38 2.95 -12.32
CA VAL A 107 6.88 2.54 -13.63
C VAL A 107 7.91 1.64 -14.29
N PHE A 108 7.70 0.33 -14.21
CA PHE A 108 8.41 -0.60 -15.07
C PHE A 108 7.75 -0.63 -16.45
N LYS A 109 8.49 -0.33 -17.52
CA LYS A 109 8.06 -0.70 -18.87
C LYS A 109 8.05 -2.23 -18.96
N ARG A 110 6.88 -2.85 -18.96
CA ARG A 110 6.76 -4.29 -19.23
C ARG A 110 7.11 -4.58 -20.68
N VAL A 111 8.10 -5.46 -20.89
CA VAL A 111 8.33 -6.12 -22.18
C VAL A 111 7.59 -7.47 -22.10
N GLY A 112 6.44 -7.58 -22.78
CA GLY A 112 5.63 -8.80 -22.83
C GLY A 112 4.66 -8.95 -21.65
N ARG A 113 3.34 -8.88 -21.91
CA ARG A 113 2.29 -9.24 -20.96
C ARG A 113 1.81 -10.65 -21.32
N PRO A 114 1.86 -11.64 -20.41
CA PRO A 114 1.05 -12.85 -20.55
C PRO A 114 -0.41 -12.48 -20.29
N THR A 115 -1.25 -12.67 -21.30
CA THR A 115 -2.71 -12.73 -21.18
C THR A 115 -3.09 -13.99 -20.39
N HIS A 116 -4.13 -13.87 -19.55
CA HIS A 116 -4.78 -14.91 -18.73
C HIS A 116 -4.27 -15.06 -17.28
N VAL A 117 -5.05 -14.54 -16.32
CA VAL A 117 -5.49 -15.29 -15.11
C VAL A 117 -6.92 -14.85 -14.76
N VAL A 118 -7.66 -15.79 -14.19
CA VAL A 118 -9.10 -16.09 -14.18
C VAL A 118 -9.94 -15.30 -13.17
N ALA A 119 -11.24 -15.20 -13.48
CA ALA A 119 -12.33 -14.74 -12.61
C ALA A 119 -12.74 -15.82 -11.59
N GLU A 120 -13.29 -15.40 -10.44
CA GLU A 120 -14.53 -15.88 -9.81
C GLU A 120 -14.64 -15.37 -8.35
N CYS A 121 -15.42 -14.29 -8.15
CA CYS A 121 -16.11 -13.93 -6.91
C CYS A 121 -17.37 -13.18 -7.35
N ASP A 122 -18.55 -13.62 -6.90
CA ASP A 122 -19.88 -13.09 -7.26
C ASP A 122 -19.92 -11.55 -7.36
N ALA A 123 -20.14 -11.05 -8.59
CA ALA A 123 -20.00 -9.67 -9.01
C ALA A 123 -21.36 -8.99 -9.32
N SER A 124 -22.46 -9.42 -8.70
CA SER A 124 -23.81 -9.02 -9.13
C SER A 124 -24.22 -7.57 -8.82
N SER A 125 -23.36 -6.77 -8.17
CA SER A 125 -23.56 -5.33 -8.01
C SER A 125 -22.30 -4.50 -8.21
N ARG A 126 -21.19 -5.13 -8.60
CA ARG A 126 -19.96 -4.38 -8.88
C ARG A 126 -20.11 -3.74 -10.23
N ASP A 127 -20.10 -2.41 -10.23
CA ASP A 127 -19.77 -1.64 -11.41
C ASP A 127 -18.41 -2.18 -11.87
N GLU A 128 -18.42 -3.00 -12.93
CA GLU A 128 -17.27 -3.83 -13.32
C GLU A 128 -16.02 -2.99 -13.53
N ASP A 129 -16.18 -1.67 -13.66
CA ASP A 129 -15.14 -0.72 -13.95
C ASP A 129 -14.36 -0.12 -12.77
N GLN A 130 -14.69 -0.46 -11.52
CA GLN A 130 -14.06 0.15 -10.35
C GLN A 130 -12.75 -0.56 -9.92
N ASP A 131 -11.74 0.22 -9.50
CA ASP A 131 -10.48 -0.30 -8.91
C ASP A 131 -10.53 -0.42 -7.38
N HIS A 132 -11.72 -0.36 -6.77
CA HIS A 132 -11.90 -0.42 -5.33
C HIS A 132 -13.14 -1.22 -4.93
N LEU A 133 -13.29 -1.52 -3.65
CA LEU A 133 -14.54 -2.05 -3.07
C LEU A 133 -15.14 -0.97 -2.17
N GLY A 134 -16.47 -0.81 -2.22
CA GLY A 134 -17.17 0.17 -1.41
C GLY A 134 -18.60 -0.24 -1.09
N ASP A 135 -19.08 0.19 0.08
CA ASP A 135 -20.47 0.18 0.51
C ASP A 135 -20.83 1.61 0.95
N ASP A 136 -21.55 2.33 0.08
CA ASP A 136 -21.89 3.73 0.29
C ASP A 136 -22.87 3.94 1.46
N GLU A 137 -23.75 2.97 1.74
CA GLU A 137 -24.73 3.05 2.84
C GLU A 137 -24.03 2.93 4.19
N LEU A 138 -23.05 2.03 4.28
CA LEU A 138 -22.23 1.84 5.48
C LEU A 138 -21.04 2.79 5.57
N GLY A 139 -20.71 3.50 4.49
CA GLY A 139 -19.52 4.36 4.40
C GLY A 139 -18.21 3.57 4.48
N LEU A 140 -18.19 2.31 4.04
CA LEU A 140 -17.03 1.43 4.10
C LEU A 140 -16.36 1.34 2.74
N TYR A 141 -15.04 1.56 2.69
CA TYR A 141 -14.27 1.49 1.44
C TYR A 141 -12.97 0.72 1.67
N TYR A 142 -12.61 -0.11 0.69
CA TYR A 142 -11.35 -0.83 0.64
C TYR A 142 -10.66 -0.51 -0.69
N ALA A 143 -9.51 0.17 -0.59
CA ALA A 143 -8.64 0.51 -1.71
C ALA A 143 -7.28 -0.17 -1.53
N GLY A 144 -6.67 -0.57 -2.64
CA GLY A 144 -5.41 -1.29 -2.67
C GLY A 144 -5.22 -2.05 -3.97
N ASP A 145 -4.02 -2.57 -4.15
CA ASP A 145 -3.65 -3.36 -5.31
C ASP A 145 -4.31 -4.75 -5.36
N PHE A 146 -4.81 -5.24 -4.22
CA PHE A 146 -5.56 -6.50 -4.10
C PHE A 146 -7.04 -6.38 -4.51
N CYS A 147 -7.62 -5.18 -4.53
CA CYS A 147 -8.97 -4.95 -5.04
C CYS A 147 -9.00 -4.26 -6.41
N SER A 148 -7.87 -3.71 -6.85
CA SER A 148 -7.73 -3.18 -8.20
C SER A 148 -7.71 -4.30 -9.23
N ARG A 149 -8.32 -4.04 -10.40
CA ARG A 149 -8.27 -4.94 -11.56
C ARG A 149 -6.94 -4.82 -12.32
N ARG A 150 -6.09 -3.86 -11.91
CA ARG A 150 -4.78 -3.63 -12.51
C ARG A 150 -3.78 -4.67 -12.02
N ALA A 151 -2.62 -4.65 -12.64
CA ALA A 151 -1.52 -5.46 -12.14
C ALA A 151 -1.16 -5.03 -10.71
N PRO A 152 -1.08 -5.96 -9.73
CA PRO A 152 -0.76 -5.60 -8.36
C PRO A 152 0.55 -4.83 -8.24
N GLY A 153 0.61 -3.90 -7.29
CA GLY A 153 1.72 -2.97 -7.10
C GLY A 153 1.28 -1.53 -6.85
N PHE A 154 2.26 -0.64 -6.75
CA PHE A 154 2.06 0.74 -6.31
C PHE A 154 1.05 1.52 -7.17
N GLU A 155 1.14 1.40 -8.50
CA GLU A 155 0.23 2.09 -9.42
C GLU A 155 -1.23 1.65 -9.20
N ALA A 156 -1.46 0.35 -9.04
CA ALA A 156 -2.79 -0.20 -8.77
C ALA A 156 -3.34 0.30 -7.42
N ALA A 157 -2.52 0.26 -6.37
CA ALA A 157 -2.90 0.78 -5.06
C ALA A 157 -3.20 2.30 -5.08
N ALA A 158 -2.38 3.08 -5.79
CA ALA A 158 -2.54 4.53 -5.89
C ALA A 158 -3.80 4.92 -6.66
N LEU A 159 -4.05 4.26 -7.80
CA LEU A 159 -5.25 4.52 -8.61
C LEU A 159 -6.52 4.07 -7.89
N SER A 160 -6.49 2.90 -7.25
CA SER A 160 -7.55 2.42 -6.36
C SER A 160 -7.87 3.42 -5.26
N GLY A 161 -6.84 3.93 -4.56
CA GLY A 161 -7.00 4.94 -3.51
C GLY A 161 -7.55 6.27 -4.02
N MET A 162 -7.10 6.72 -5.20
CA MET A 162 -7.61 7.93 -5.84
C MET A 162 -9.10 7.80 -6.18
N GLU A 163 -9.52 6.66 -6.70
CA GLU A 163 -10.92 6.40 -7.05
C GLU A 163 -11.83 6.37 -5.81
N VAL A 164 -11.41 5.72 -4.72
CA VAL A 164 -12.10 5.78 -3.42
C VAL A 164 -12.23 7.22 -2.94
N ALA A 165 -11.15 7.99 -2.99
CA ALA A 165 -11.17 9.38 -2.54
C ALA A 165 -12.17 10.23 -3.34
N GLU A 166 -12.25 10.05 -4.66
CA GLU A 166 -13.24 10.71 -5.50
C GLU A 166 -14.68 10.27 -5.19
N ARG A 167 -14.90 8.97 -4.95
CA ARG A 167 -16.20 8.41 -4.55
C ARG A 167 -16.69 9.05 -3.26
N VAL A 168 -15.86 9.02 -2.21
CA VAL A 168 -16.15 9.63 -0.90
C VAL A 168 -16.44 11.12 -1.03
N ARG A 169 -15.63 11.84 -1.81
CA ARG A 169 -15.85 13.28 -2.07
C ARG A 169 -17.22 13.53 -2.70
N LYS A 170 -17.64 12.74 -3.69
CA LYS A 170 -18.95 12.86 -4.34
C LYS A 170 -20.09 12.64 -3.34
N LEU A 171 -19.98 11.64 -2.47
CA LEU A 171 -21.01 11.33 -1.48
C LEU A 171 -21.17 12.43 -0.43
N ILE A 172 -20.06 12.95 0.10
CA ILE A 172 -20.08 14.05 1.07
C ILE A 172 -20.60 15.35 0.44
N SER A 173 -20.41 15.53 -0.87
CA SER A 173 -20.87 16.72 -1.60
C SER A 173 -22.34 16.64 -2.02
N ARG A 174 -23.03 15.50 -1.84
CA ARG A 174 -24.45 15.40 -2.16
C ARG A 174 -25.26 16.20 -1.14
N PRO A 175 -26.18 17.08 -1.56
CA PRO A 175 -27.11 17.70 -0.63
C PRO A 175 -27.92 16.59 0.07
N PRO A 176 -28.24 16.74 1.36
CA PRO A 176 -29.07 15.78 2.06
C PRO A 176 -30.40 15.64 1.32
N ASP A 177 -30.83 14.40 1.08
CA ASP A 177 -32.10 14.15 0.42
C ASP A 177 -33.24 14.45 1.39
N ILE A 178 -33.84 15.63 1.26
CA ILE A 178 -34.86 16.14 2.17
C ILE A 178 -36.23 15.50 1.86
N SER A 179 -36.37 14.70 0.80
CA SER A 179 -37.66 14.12 0.39
C SER A 179 -38.13 12.91 1.23
N ALA A 180 -37.33 12.47 2.20
CA ALA A 180 -37.67 11.37 3.10
C ALA A 180 -38.18 11.81 4.49
N ALA A 181 -38.48 13.11 4.67
CA ALA A 181 -39.03 13.66 5.92
C ALA A 181 -40.55 13.88 5.86
#